data_AF-A0A1B1PWY6-F1
#
_entry.id   AF-A0A1B1PWY6-F1
#
_cell.length_a   1.000
_cell.length_b   1.000
_cell.length_c   1.000
_cell.angle_alpha   90.00
_cell.angle_beta   90.00
_cell.angle_gamma   90.00
#
_symmetry.space_group_name_H-M   'P 1'
#
loop_
_entity.id
_entity.type
_entity.pdbx_description
1 polymer ?
#
loop_
_entity_poly.entity_id
_entity_poly.type
_entity_poly.pdbx_seq_one_letter_code
_entity_poly.pdbx_strand_id
1 'polypeptide(L)'
;MTSDIQIGQPEIQRRAYCVEIDVADMLAITNAEHENLFDYHDKLVFRLEGDGTAKEAEVKYVHSVEYDGHFGAAIFYSVDDEDDTPELHEQVREIIRDQIEKARGLTAAPAAPSP
;
A
#
# COMPACT_ATOMS: atom_id res chain seq x y z
N MET A 1 -4.69 -19.43 40.90
CA MET A 1 -4.59 -17.96 40.82
C MET A 1 -4.71 -17.61 39.36
N THR A 2 -5.76 -16.90 38.96
CA THR A 2 -5.93 -16.40 37.59
C THR A 2 -5.45 -14.97 37.57
N SER A 3 -4.45 -14.68 36.75
CA SER A 3 -3.98 -13.32 36.52
C SER A 3 -5.11 -12.49 35.91
N ASP A 4 -5.42 -11.33 36.50
CA ASP A 4 -6.40 -10.41 35.94
C ASP A 4 -5.92 -9.92 34.56
N ILE A 5 -6.80 -10.02 33.56
CA ILE A 5 -6.58 -9.47 32.22
C ILE A 5 -7.20 -8.08 32.21
N GLN A 6 -6.39 -7.04 31.98
CA GLN A 6 -6.87 -5.67 31.83
C GLN A 6 -6.84 -5.26 30.35
N ILE A 7 -7.93 -4.66 29.89
CA ILE A 7 -8.03 -4.05 28.56
C ILE A 7 -7.72 -2.56 28.73
N GLY A 8 -6.73 -2.06 27.99
CA GLY A 8 -6.37 -0.64 27.97
C GLY A 8 -7.43 0.23 27.29
N GLN A 9 -7.31 1.55 27.46
CA GLN A 9 -8.11 2.51 26.71
C GLN A 9 -7.56 2.63 25.28
N PRO A 10 -8.40 2.79 24.24
CA PRO A 10 -7.92 3.05 22.90
C PRO A 10 -7.27 4.44 22.84
N GLU A 11 -6.00 4.51 22.45
CA GLU A 11 -5.21 5.75 22.45
C GLU A 11 -5.40 6.59 21.17
N ILE A 12 -5.70 5.95 20.02
CA ILE A 12 -5.94 6.61 18.72
C ILE A 12 -7.04 5.86 17.97
N GLN A 13 -8.03 6.58 17.43
CA GLN A 13 -8.97 6.02 16.47
C GLN A 13 -8.37 6.18 15.08
N ARG A 14 -8.14 5.07 14.39
CA ARG A 14 -7.76 5.06 12.98
C ARG A 14 -8.99 4.91 12.12
N ARG A 15 -9.01 5.60 10.99
CA ARG A 15 -10.03 5.40 9.95
C ARG A 15 -9.46 4.50 8.88
N ALA A 16 -10.22 3.46 8.54
CA ALA A 16 -9.86 2.51 7.50
C ALA A 16 -10.55 2.88 6.18
N TYR A 17 -9.80 2.79 5.11
CA TYR A 17 -10.21 3.13 3.75
C TYR A 17 -9.97 1.97 2.80
N CYS A 18 -10.80 1.94 1.76
CA CYS A 18 -10.71 0.98 0.67
C CYS A 18 -10.69 1.76 -0.65
N VAL A 19 -9.69 1.49 -1.47
CA VAL A 19 -9.60 2.01 -2.84
C VAL A 19 -9.82 0.85 -3.78
N GLU A 20 -10.99 0.81 -4.40
CA GLU A 20 -11.29 -0.14 -5.48
C GLU A 20 -10.55 0.28 -6.77
N ILE A 21 -9.88 -0.67 -7.40
CA ILE A 21 -9.17 -0.49 -8.67
C ILE A 21 -9.57 -1.59 -9.66
N ASP A 22 -9.18 -1.43 -10.92
CA ASP A 22 -9.46 -2.45 -11.94
C ASP A 22 -8.66 -3.74 -11.65
N VAL A 23 -9.27 -4.90 -11.96
CA VAL A 23 -8.63 -6.21 -11.75
C VAL A 23 -7.34 -6.34 -12.56
N ALA A 24 -7.31 -5.83 -13.80
CA ALA A 24 -6.11 -5.86 -14.62
C ALA A 24 -4.98 -5.01 -14.01
N ASP A 25 -5.31 -3.92 -13.33
CA ASP A 25 -4.34 -3.03 -12.67
C ASP A 25 -3.79 -3.65 -11.40
N MET A 26 -4.67 -4.27 -10.62
CA MET A 26 -4.27 -5.05 -9.47
C MET A 26 -3.30 -6.17 -9.88
N LEU A 27 -3.65 -6.94 -10.92
CA LEU A 27 -2.79 -8.00 -11.44
C LEU A 27 -1.46 -7.47 -11.98
N ALA A 28 -1.44 -6.29 -12.60
CA ALA A 28 -0.20 -5.69 -13.08
C ALA A 28 0.75 -5.40 -11.91
N ILE A 29 0.24 -4.75 -10.85
CA ILE A 29 1.04 -4.44 -9.64
C ILE A 29 1.55 -5.72 -8.99
N THR A 30 0.66 -6.68 -8.70
CA THR A 30 1.03 -7.90 -7.98
C THR A 30 2.04 -8.72 -8.77
N ASN A 31 1.88 -8.85 -10.09
CA ASN A 31 2.85 -9.56 -10.93
C ASN A 31 4.20 -8.86 -10.96
N ALA A 32 4.22 -7.53 -11.12
CA ALA A 32 5.47 -6.78 -11.13
C ALA A 32 6.22 -6.88 -9.80
N GLU A 33 5.51 -6.88 -8.66
CA GLU A 33 6.14 -7.03 -7.35
C GLU A 33 6.55 -8.48 -7.03
N HIS A 34 5.77 -9.47 -7.49
CA HIS A 34 6.08 -10.90 -7.35
C HIS A 34 7.33 -11.30 -8.14
N GLU A 35 7.43 -10.81 -9.38
CA GLU A 35 8.59 -11.02 -10.26
C GLU A 35 9.79 -10.12 -9.88
N ASN A 36 9.67 -9.32 -8.81
CA ASN A 36 10.67 -8.35 -8.35
C ASN A 36 11.15 -7.39 -9.44
N LEU A 37 10.23 -6.93 -10.29
CA LEU A 37 10.49 -5.91 -11.31
C LEU A 37 10.57 -4.50 -10.71
N PHE A 38 10.01 -4.31 -9.51
CA PHE A 38 10.22 -3.11 -8.70
C PHE A 38 11.43 -3.26 -7.79
N ASP A 39 12.20 -2.18 -7.66
CA ASP A 39 13.16 -2.04 -6.57
C ASP A 39 12.44 -2.20 -5.23
N TYR A 40 13.16 -2.71 -4.21
CA TYR A 40 12.54 -3.06 -2.93
C TYR A 40 11.78 -1.89 -2.30
N HIS A 41 12.32 -0.67 -2.35
CA HIS A 41 11.69 0.54 -1.80
C HIS A 41 10.61 1.14 -2.72
N ASP A 42 10.52 0.70 -3.96
CA ASP A 42 9.52 1.14 -4.93
C ASP A 42 8.24 0.30 -4.89
N LYS A 43 8.19 -0.77 -4.09
CA LYS A 43 6.95 -1.54 -3.88
C LYS A 43 5.90 -0.65 -3.19
N LEU A 44 4.64 -0.83 -3.57
CA LEU A 44 3.54 0.06 -3.16
C LEU A 44 3.40 0.16 -1.63
N VAL A 45 3.60 -0.94 -0.90
CA VAL A 45 3.56 -0.95 0.57
C VAL A 45 4.58 0.02 1.18
N PHE A 46 5.79 0.11 0.63
CA PHE A 46 6.85 0.97 1.18
C PHE A 46 6.65 2.44 0.80
N ARG A 47 6.09 2.70 -0.38
CA ARG A 47 5.73 4.05 -0.81
C ARG A 47 4.59 4.64 0.02
N LEU A 48 3.62 3.80 0.41
CA LEU A 48 2.44 4.22 1.18
C LEU A 48 2.61 4.16 2.70
N GLU A 49 2.96 3.00 3.26
CA GLU A 49 2.86 2.77 4.71
C GLU A 49 4.05 3.34 5.48
N GLY A 50 5.24 3.36 4.88
CA GLY A 50 6.42 3.78 5.62
C GLY A 50 6.56 3.03 6.94
N ASP A 51 6.97 1.77 6.88
CA ASP A 51 7.50 1.06 8.05
C ASP A 51 8.38 2.05 8.84
N GLY A 52 8.25 2.15 10.17
CA GLY A 52 9.10 3.01 11.00
C GLY A 52 10.62 2.84 10.79
N THR A 53 11.08 1.86 9.99
CA THR A 53 12.44 1.72 9.44
C THR A 53 12.65 2.33 8.04
N ALA A 54 11.61 2.44 7.21
CA ALA A 54 11.59 3.15 5.94
C ALA A 54 11.45 4.66 6.19
N LYS A 55 12.59 5.35 6.25
CA LYS A 55 12.65 6.82 6.35
C LYS A 55 12.04 7.58 5.15
N GLU A 56 11.52 6.87 4.15
CA GLU A 56 11.27 7.38 2.79
C GLU A 56 9.82 7.23 2.31
N ALA A 57 8.88 6.89 3.18
CA ALA A 57 7.46 6.88 2.82
C ALA A 57 7.05 8.21 2.18
N GLU A 58 6.38 8.14 1.03
CA GLU A 58 5.96 9.34 0.30
C GLU A 58 4.75 9.99 0.98
N VAL A 59 3.92 9.19 1.67
CA VAL A 59 2.80 9.66 2.49
C VAL A 59 3.09 9.37 3.95
N LYS A 60 3.14 10.43 4.76
CA LYS A 60 3.21 10.30 6.22
C LYS A 60 1.81 9.95 6.75
N TYR A 61 1.75 9.19 7.84
CA TYR A 61 0.52 8.88 8.60
C TYR A 61 -0.44 7.87 7.94
N VAL A 62 0.01 7.20 6.87
CA VAL A 62 -0.67 6.05 6.29
C VAL A 62 -0.13 4.77 6.94
N HIS A 63 -1.02 3.87 7.32
CA HIS A 63 -0.72 2.67 8.11
C HIS A 63 -1.50 1.47 7.61
N SER A 64 -0.99 0.26 7.88
CA SER A 64 -1.68 -1.01 7.61
C SER A 64 -2.11 -1.12 6.15
N VAL A 65 -1.16 -0.91 5.24
CA VAL A 65 -1.41 -1.00 3.80
C VAL A 65 -1.48 -2.46 3.41
N GLU A 66 -2.63 -2.88 2.94
CA GLU A 66 -2.87 -4.25 2.47
C GLU A 66 -3.39 -4.21 1.04
N TYR A 67 -2.64 -4.82 0.14
CA TYR A 67 -3.02 -5.14 -1.24
C TYR A 67 -2.35 -6.49 -1.54
N ASP A 68 -3.00 -7.33 -2.35
CA ASP A 68 -2.59 -8.72 -2.66
C ASP A 68 -3.22 -9.81 -1.76
N GLY A 69 -4.48 -9.64 -1.32
CA GLY A 69 -5.16 -10.68 -0.53
C GLY A 69 -6.67 -10.54 -0.31
N HIS A 70 -7.33 -11.71 -0.30
CA HIS A 70 -8.72 -12.08 0.10
C HIS A 70 -9.95 -11.27 -0.38
N PHE A 71 -9.85 -9.96 -0.66
CA PHE A 71 -11.00 -9.08 -0.84
C PHE A 71 -10.93 -8.25 -2.13
N GLY A 72 -10.99 -8.93 -3.28
CA GLY A 72 -11.14 -8.26 -4.58
C GLY A 72 -9.91 -7.45 -5.03
N ALA A 73 -10.11 -6.62 -6.07
CA ALA A 73 -9.09 -5.71 -6.59
C ALA A 73 -9.15 -4.38 -5.83
N ALA A 74 -8.63 -4.40 -4.60
CA ALA A 74 -8.68 -3.26 -3.70
C ALA A 74 -7.38 -3.07 -2.91
N ILE A 75 -7.11 -1.83 -2.54
CA ILE A 75 -6.01 -1.41 -1.67
C ILE A 75 -6.63 -0.85 -0.40
N PHE A 76 -6.28 -1.45 0.74
CA PHE A 76 -6.71 -1.02 2.05
C PHE A 76 -5.59 -0.23 2.72
N TYR A 77 -5.96 0.83 3.42
CA TYR A 77 -5.05 1.57 4.28
C TYR A 77 -5.81 2.22 5.41
N SER A 78 -5.10 2.63 6.46
CA SER A 78 -5.64 3.37 7.57
C SER A 78 -4.84 4.64 7.84
N VAL A 79 -5.51 5.63 8.42
CA VAL A 79 -4.90 6.90 8.82
C VAL A 79 -5.34 7.27 10.23
N ASP A 80 -4.48 7.97 10.95
CA ASP A 80 -4.83 8.55 12.25
C ASP A 80 -5.86 9.69 12.05
N ASP A 81 -6.88 9.77 12.91
CA ASP A 81 -8.02 10.70 12.76
C ASP A 81 -7.62 12.18 12.65
N GLU A 82 -6.48 12.57 13.23
CA GLU A 82 -5.97 13.94 13.19
C GLU A 82 -5.29 14.32 11.88
N ASP A 83 -4.84 13.33 11.10
CA ASP A 83 -4.15 13.51 9.81
C ASP A 83 -5.06 13.21 8.60
N ASP A 84 -6.30 12.78 8.86
CA ASP A 84 -7.32 12.43 7.87
C ASP A 84 -7.79 13.64 7.05
N THR A 85 -7.10 13.92 5.96
CA THR A 85 -7.34 15.08 5.10
C THR A 85 -7.60 14.67 3.64
N PRO A 86 -8.45 15.41 2.89
CA PRO A 86 -8.64 15.18 1.47
C PRO A 86 -7.35 15.19 0.65
N GLU A 87 -6.39 16.05 1.03
CA GLU A 87 -5.08 16.18 0.39
C GLU A 87 -4.23 14.91 0.57
N LEU A 88 -4.24 14.30 1.76
CA LEU A 88 -3.58 13.02 2.01
C LEU A 88 -4.17 11.92 1.11
N HIS A 89 -5.49 11.86 1.00
CA HIS A 89 -6.13 10.87 0.12
C HIS A 89 -5.80 11.08 -1.36
N GLU A 90 -5.60 12.33 -1.81
CA GLU A 90 -5.15 12.57 -3.18
C GLU A 90 -3.72 12.10 -3.39
N GLN A 91 -2.81 12.29 -2.42
CA GLN A 91 -1.44 11.77 -2.48
C GLN A 91 -1.43 10.24 -2.58
N VAL A 92 -2.25 9.56 -1.76
CA VAL A 92 -2.43 8.10 -1.85
C VAL A 92 -2.92 7.70 -3.24
N ARG A 93 -3.92 8.41 -3.80
CA ARG A 93 -4.42 8.15 -5.16
C ARG A 93 -3.35 8.34 -6.23
N GLU A 94 -2.53 9.38 -6.13
CA GLU A 94 -1.44 9.65 -7.09
C GLU A 94 -0.39 8.55 -7.07
N ILE A 95 0.03 8.09 -5.89
CA ILE A 95 1.00 6.98 -5.75
C ILE A 95 0.44 5.69 -6.35
N ILE A 96 -0.83 5.38 -6.08
CA ILE A 96 -1.50 4.21 -6.66
C ILE A 96 -1.52 4.32 -8.19
N ARG A 97 -1.90 5.47 -8.75
CA ARG A 97 -1.91 5.69 -10.22
C ARG A 97 -0.52 5.51 -10.82
N ASP A 98 0.50 6.13 -10.23
CA ASP A 98 1.89 6.00 -10.69
C ASP A 98 2.37 4.55 -10.63
N GLN A 99 2.03 3.81 -9.56
CA GLN A 99 2.39 2.40 -9.45
C GLN A 99 1.73 1.53 -10.53
N ILE A 100 0.45 1.78 -10.84
CA ILE A 100 -0.27 1.11 -11.93
C ILE A 100 0.44 1.38 -13.27
N GLU A 101 0.77 2.63 -13.56
CA GLU A 101 1.43 3.00 -14.81
C GLU A 101 2.80 2.33 -14.94
N LYS A 102 3.61 2.35 -13.87
CA LYS A 102 4.91 1.66 -13.83
C LYS A 102 4.76 0.16 -14.04
N ALA A 103 3.85 -0.49 -13.32
CA ALA A 103 3.61 -1.92 -13.42
C ALA A 103 3.18 -2.34 -14.83
N ARG A 104 2.29 -1.58 -15.47
CA ARG A 104 1.89 -1.79 -16.87
C ARG A 104 3.06 -1.63 -17.84
N GLY A 105 3.93 -0.64 -17.62
CA GLY A 105 5.12 -0.42 -18.44
C GLY A 105 6.12 -1.58 -18.35
N LEU A 106 6.31 -2.14 -17.16
CA LEU A 106 7.23 -3.25 -16.90
C LEU A 106 6.69 -4.58 -17.44
N THR A 107 5.40 -4.83 -17.29
CA THR A 107 4.73 -6.05 -17.79
C THR A 107 4.56 -6.07 -19.31
N ALA A 108 4.55 -4.90 -19.97
CA ALA A 108 4.49 -4.78 -21.42
C ALA A 108 5.86 -4.88 -22.12
N ALA A 109 6.98 -4.79 -21.39
CA ALA A 109 8.32 -4.90 -21.97
C ALA A 109 8.59 -6.36 -22.37
N PRO A 110 9.07 -6.64 -23.61
CA PRO A 110 9.44 -8.00 -23.99
C PRO A 110 10.57 -8.49 -23.08
N ALA A 111 10.45 -9.72 -22.58
CA ALA A 111 11.49 -10.36 -21.79
C ALA A 111 12.84 -10.16 -22.48
N ALA A 112 13.79 -9.52 -21.79
CA ALA A 112 15.13 -9.33 -22.32
C ALA A 112 15.69 -10.71 -22.70
N PRO A 113 16.30 -10.87 -23.90
CA PRO A 113 16.92 -12.14 -24.25
C PRO A 113 17.99 -12.47 -23.21
N SER A 114 17.91 -13.66 -22.63
CA SER A 114 18.91 -14.14 -21.68
C SER A 114 20.30 -14.19 -22.34
N PRO A 115 21.38 -13.85 -21.61
CA PRO A 115 22.75 -13.93 -22.12
C PRO A 115 23.21 -15.36 -22.43
#